data_AF-A0A7X8G1G3-F1
#
_entry.id   AF-A0A7X8G1G3-F1
#
_cell.length_a   1.000
_cell.length_b   1.000
_cell.length_c   1.000
_cell.angle_alpha   90.00
_cell.angle_beta   90.00
_cell.angle_gamma   90.00
#
_symmetry.space_group_name_H-M   'P 1'
#
loop_
_entity.id
_entity.type
_entity.pdbx_description
1 polymer ?
#
loop_
_entity_poly.entity_id
_entity_poly.type
_entity_poly.pdbx_seq_one_letter_code
_entity_poly.pdbx_strand_id
1 'polypeptide(L)'
;FHAAAHKHVPMMEYNPLEAIKNNVFGTHNVAKAADKHNVKKFILISTDKAVNPPNIMGATKRIAELCIQLMNTISDTEYAAVRFGNVLGSNGSVVPFFKQQIAQGGPVTITHPEIKRYFMTIPEAVQLVLQAGAMAKGGEIFVLDMGEPVKIDDLARTLIQLSGLEPDKDIKIEYTGLRPGEKLFEEINLSDEEVSRTNNDKIFVLKQGEQNYIKIYHQIKLMSRQLNSTNPESVFQTVHELVPTYNYHSEIARAETASAVDK
;
A
#
# COMPACT_ATOMS: atom_id res chain seq x y z
N PHE A 1 -17.56 1.18 -0.93
CA PHE A 1 -16.13 1.13 -1.31
C PHE A 1 -15.38 2.20 -0.53
N HIS A 2 -14.32 1.82 0.18
CA HIS A 2 -13.49 2.71 0.98
C HIS A 2 -12.10 2.83 0.36
N ALA A 3 -11.83 3.98 -0.24
CA ALA A 3 -10.57 4.31 -0.91
C ALA A 3 -9.81 5.46 -0.24
N ALA A 4 -10.27 5.94 0.92
CA ALA A 4 -9.60 7.00 1.65
C ALA A 4 -8.44 6.44 2.48
N ALA A 5 -7.23 6.91 2.18
CA ALA A 5 -6.00 6.62 2.91
C ALA A 5 -4.94 7.65 2.50
N HIS A 6 -3.92 7.82 3.34
CA HIS A 6 -2.67 8.35 2.84
C HIS A 6 -1.95 7.21 2.10
N LYS A 7 -1.07 7.53 1.13
CA LYS A 7 -0.33 6.51 0.35
C LYS A 7 1.15 6.80 0.11
N HIS A 8 1.63 7.98 0.45
CA HIS A 8 3.01 8.39 0.17
C HIS A 8 3.95 7.84 1.24
N VAL A 9 4.73 6.81 0.90
CA VAL A 9 5.67 6.15 1.83
C VAL A 9 6.58 7.16 2.57
N PRO A 10 7.28 8.09 1.89
CA PRO A 10 8.17 9.02 2.60
C PRO A 10 7.42 9.88 3.61
N MET A 11 6.27 10.44 3.22
CA MET A 11 5.46 11.30 4.10
C MET A 11 5.01 10.57 5.36
N MET A 12 4.70 9.27 5.25
CA MET A 12 4.30 8.47 6.40
C MET A 12 5.46 8.04 7.26
N GLU A 13 6.63 7.78 6.70
CA GLU A 13 7.83 7.53 7.51
C GLU A 13 8.16 8.75 8.38
N TYR A 14 7.97 9.97 7.86
CA TYR A 14 8.08 11.20 8.66
C TYR A 14 6.92 11.41 9.64
N ASN A 15 5.72 10.91 9.32
CA ASN A 15 4.51 11.11 10.14
C ASN A 15 3.83 9.78 10.51
N PRO A 16 4.52 8.87 11.21
CA PRO A 16 4.05 7.49 11.37
C PRO A 16 2.81 7.38 12.27
N LEU A 17 2.67 8.25 13.28
CA LEU A 17 1.48 8.29 14.12
C LEU A 17 0.23 8.73 13.35
N GLU A 18 0.37 9.70 12.44
CA GLU A 18 -0.73 10.15 11.57
C GLU A 18 -1.09 9.10 10.52
N ALA A 19 -0.11 8.36 10.01
CA ALA A 19 -0.38 7.19 9.17
C ALA A 19 -1.26 6.17 9.90
N ILE A 20 -0.97 5.86 11.18
CA ILE A 20 -1.78 4.95 11.99
C ILE A 20 -3.19 5.51 12.21
N LYS A 21 -3.31 6.77 12.66
CA LYS A 21 -4.62 7.41 12.90
C LYS A 21 -5.49 7.39 11.65
N ASN A 22 -4.95 7.81 10.51
CA ASN A 22 -5.71 7.94 9.28
C ASN A 22 -6.02 6.58 8.64
N ASN A 23 -5.00 5.74 8.41
CA ASN A 23 -5.19 4.51 7.65
C ASN A 23 -5.85 3.41 8.48
N VAL A 24 -5.48 3.25 9.75
CA VAL A 24 -6.03 2.20 10.64
C VAL A 24 -7.34 2.68 11.25
N PHE A 25 -7.29 3.74 12.06
CA PHE A 25 -8.48 4.17 12.82
C PHE A 25 -9.52 4.86 11.95
N GLY A 26 -9.11 5.57 10.89
CA GLY A 26 -10.04 6.05 9.86
C GLY A 26 -10.80 4.88 9.22
N THR A 27 -10.11 3.81 8.81
CA THR A 27 -10.77 2.61 8.26
C THR A 27 -11.69 1.94 9.28
N HIS A 28 -11.22 1.72 10.52
CA HIS A 28 -12.01 1.08 11.56
C HIS A 28 -13.28 1.88 11.91
N ASN A 29 -13.20 3.21 11.93
CA ASN A 29 -14.36 4.08 12.17
C ASN A 29 -15.40 3.96 11.07
N VAL A 30 -14.99 4.01 9.79
CA VAL A 30 -15.92 3.84 8.67
C VAL A 30 -16.50 2.42 8.65
N ALA A 31 -15.69 1.40 8.97
CA ALA A 31 -16.16 0.02 9.05
C ALA A 31 -17.23 -0.15 10.14
N LYS A 32 -17.04 0.43 11.34
CA LYS A 32 -18.05 0.45 12.41
C LYS A 32 -19.30 1.23 12.03
N ALA A 33 -19.16 2.31 11.27
CA ALA A 33 -20.32 3.05 10.77
C ALA A 33 -21.12 2.22 9.76
N ALA A 34 -20.44 1.45 8.89
CA ALA A 34 -21.09 0.55 7.95
C ALA A 34 -21.95 -0.49 8.66
N ASP A 35 -21.41 -1.13 9.70
CA ASP A 35 -22.14 -2.05 10.58
C ASP A 35 -23.35 -1.39 11.22
N LYS A 36 -23.15 -0.26 11.92
CA LYS A 36 -24.22 0.50 12.59
C LYS A 36 -25.39 0.85 11.67
N HIS A 37 -25.11 1.07 10.39
CA HIS A 37 -26.09 1.46 9.39
C HIS A 37 -26.55 0.30 8.47
N ASN A 38 -26.23 -0.95 8.83
CA ASN A 38 -26.62 -2.16 8.09
C ASN A 38 -26.24 -2.10 6.60
N VAL A 39 -25.04 -1.59 6.32
CA VAL A 39 -24.50 -1.61 4.96
C VAL A 39 -24.31 -3.06 4.54
N LYS A 40 -24.83 -3.45 3.37
CA LYS A 40 -24.73 -4.86 2.93
C LYS A 40 -23.29 -5.32 2.73
N LYS A 41 -22.46 -4.46 2.14
CA LYS A 41 -21.10 -4.82 1.73
C LYS A 41 -20.12 -3.66 1.85
N PHE A 42 -18.97 -3.92 2.44
CA PHE A 42 -17.88 -2.98 2.61
C PHE A 42 -16.62 -3.50 1.91
N ILE A 43 -16.18 -2.78 0.87
CA ILE A 43 -14.97 -3.11 0.12
C ILE A 43 -13.86 -2.11 0.43
N LEU A 44 -12.78 -2.57 1.05
CA LEU A 44 -11.57 -1.80 1.32
C LEU A 44 -10.61 -1.87 0.13
N ILE A 45 -10.13 -0.72 -0.34
CA ILE A 45 -9.01 -0.67 -1.27
C ILE A 45 -7.71 -0.84 -0.49
N SER A 46 -7.00 -1.93 -0.75
CA SER A 46 -5.67 -2.23 -0.20
C SER A 46 -4.60 -2.07 -1.28
N THR A 47 -3.39 -2.56 -1.01
CA THR A 47 -2.21 -2.35 -1.87
C THR A 47 -1.26 -3.54 -1.73
N ASP A 48 -0.51 -3.82 -2.78
CA ASP A 48 0.66 -4.70 -2.77
C ASP A 48 1.62 -4.47 -1.61
N LYS A 49 1.82 -3.21 -1.20
CA LYS A 49 2.70 -2.82 -0.09
C LYS A 49 2.22 -3.31 1.27
N ALA A 50 1.00 -3.83 1.40
CA ALA A 50 0.53 -4.50 2.61
C ALA A 50 1.08 -5.93 2.76
N VAL A 51 1.72 -6.46 1.71
CA VAL A 51 2.40 -7.77 1.69
C VAL A 51 3.82 -7.58 2.24
N ASN A 52 4.12 -8.26 3.36
CA ASN A 52 5.41 -8.20 4.07
C ASN A 52 5.99 -6.77 4.14
N PRO A 53 5.27 -5.82 4.77
CA PRO A 53 5.58 -4.40 4.66
C PRO A 53 6.86 -4.01 5.43
N PRO A 54 7.88 -3.45 4.76
CA PRO A 54 9.07 -2.91 5.41
C PRO A 54 8.87 -1.46 5.87
N ASN A 55 7.71 -0.86 5.59
CA ASN A 55 7.40 0.55 5.85
C ASN A 55 6.05 0.71 6.55
N ILE A 56 5.87 1.84 7.25
CA ILE A 56 4.68 2.10 8.06
C ILE A 56 3.41 2.24 7.21
N MET A 57 3.54 2.70 5.96
CA MET A 57 2.40 2.80 5.05
C MET A 57 1.81 1.42 4.77
N GLY A 58 2.64 0.48 4.37
CA GLY A 58 2.26 -0.91 4.16
C GLY A 58 1.72 -1.56 5.44
N ALA A 59 2.40 -1.36 6.57
CA ALA A 59 1.98 -1.92 7.86
C ALA A 59 0.60 -1.42 8.29
N THR A 60 0.32 -0.12 8.14
CA THR A 60 -1.00 0.43 8.47
C THR A 60 -2.10 -0.07 7.52
N LYS A 61 -1.80 -0.29 6.24
CA LYS A 61 -2.73 -0.92 5.30
C LYS A 61 -2.99 -2.39 5.64
N ARG A 62 -1.97 -3.14 6.07
CA ARG A 62 -2.13 -4.51 6.57
C ARG A 62 -2.99 -4.56 7.82
N ILE A 63 -2.78 -3.65 8.78
CA ILE A 63 -3.64 -3.56 9.97
C ILE A 63 -5.08 -3.17 9.59
N ALA A 64 -5.28 -2.30 8.59
CA ALA A 64 -6.61 -1.97 8.10
C ALA A 64 -7.35 -3.20 7.52
N GLU A 65 -6.64 -4.13 6.86
CA GLU A 65 -7.21 -5.43 6.47
C GLU A 65 -7.63 -6.24 7.70
N LEU A 66 -6.77 -6.35 8.72
CA LEU A 66 -7.10 -7.05 9.98
C LEU A 66 -8.32 -6.43 10.67
N CYS A 67 -8.47 -5.11 10.62
CA CYS A 67 -9.65 -4.42 11.16
C CYS A 67 -10.94 -4.86 10.47
N ILE A 68 -10.96 -4.88 9.13
CA ILE A 68 -12.18 -5.26 8.41
C ILE A 68 -12.47 -6.77 8.52
N GLN A 69 -11.44 -7.61 8.61
CA GLN A 69 -11.60 -9.04 8.86
C GLN A 69 -12.20 -9.30 10.24
N LEU A 70 -11.72 -8.59 11.27
CA LEU A 70 -12.33 -8.61 12.60
C LEU A 70 -13.80 -8.17 12.54
N MET A 71 -14.11 -7.06 11.88
CA MET A 71 -15.49 -6.59 11.73
C MET A 71 -16.40 -7.62 11.06
N ASN A 72 -15.89 -8.35 10.06
CA ASN A 72 -16.62 -9.44 9.40
C ASN A 72 -17.02 -10.57 10.35
N THR A 73 -16.30 -10.79 11.46
CA THR A 73 -16.65 -11.84 12.43
C THR A 73 -17.75 -11.44 13.42
N ILE A 74 -18.09 -10.15 13.49
CA ILE A 74 -18.98 -9.60 14.52
C ILE A 74 -20.14 -8.78 13.95
N SER A 75 -20.27 -8.68 12.63
CA SER A 75 -21.23 -7.84 11.92
C SER A 75 -21.95 -8.64 10.84
N ASP A 76 -23.17 -8.24 10.51
CA ASP A 76 -23.92 -8.73 9.35
C ASP A 76 -23.45 -8.07 8.03
N THR A 77 -22.62 -7.03 8.11
CA THR A 77 -21.99 -6.42 6.92
C THR A 77 -20.91 -7.35 6.38
N GLU A 78 -20.95 -7.65 5.07
CA GLU A 78 -19.90 -8.42 4.41
C GLU A 78 -18.69 -7.51 4.14
N TYR A 79 -17.55 -7.78 4.78
CA TYR A 79 -16.32 -7.00 4.56
C TYR A 79 -15.34 -7.77 3.68
N ALA A 80 -14.75 -7.09 2.70
CA ALA A 80 -13.64 -7.64 1.91
C ALA A 80 -12.62 -6.55 1.56
N ALA A 81 -11.40 -6.97 1.24
CA ALA A 81 -10.35 -6.08 0.70
C ALA A 81 -9.94 -6.50 -0.71
N VAL A 82 -9.45 -5.55 -1.50
CA VAL A 82 -8.84 -5.81 -2.80
C VAL A 82 -7.45 -5.21 -2.84
N ARG A 83 -6.43 -6.04 -3.04
CA ARG A 83 -5.02 -5.67 -3.22
C ARG A 83 -4.70 -5.57 -4.70
N PHE A 84 -4.01 -4.51 -5.08
CA PHE A 84 -3.40 -4.34 -6.40
C PHE A 84 -2.19 -3.40 -6.32
N GLY A 85 -1.40 -3.39 -7.38
CA GLY A 85 -0.18 -2.59 -7.48
C GLY A 85 -0.42 -1.15 -7.92
N ASN A 86 0.55 -0.59 -8.63
CA ASN A 86 0.48 0.80 -9.05
C ASN A 86 -0.56 1.00 -10.16
N VAL A 87 -1.15 2.20 -10.17
CA VAL A 87 -2.09 2.63 -11.20
C VAL A 87 -1.47 3.73 -12.04
N LEU A 88 -1.43 3.53 -13.36
CA LEU A 88 -0.84 4.46 -14.32
C LEU A 88 -1.52 5.83 -14.25
N GLY A 89 -0.72 6.89 -14.21
CA GLY A 89 -1.22 8.27 -14.24
C GLY A 89 -1.94 8.72 -12.97
N SER A 90 -1.89 7.94 -11.87
CA SER A 90 -2.51 8.35 -10.61
C SER A 90 -1.82 9.57 -9.99
N ASN A 91 -2.56 10.38 -9.22
CA ASN A 91 -2.03 11.58 -8.57
C ASN A 91 -0.79 11.26 -7.71
N GLY A 92 0.26 12.07 -7.88
CA GLY A 92 1.53 11.94 -7.17
C GLY A 92 2.30 10.65 -7.50
N SER A 93 2.02 10.02 -8.64
CA SER A 93 2.77 8.85 -9.13
C SER A 93 3.95 9.24 -10.04
N VAL A 94 4.76 8.24 -10.38
CA VAL A 94 6.00 8.40 -11.14
C VAL A 94 5.77 8.97 -12.56
N VAL A 95 4.66 8.61 -13.23
CA VAL A 95 4.41 9.06 -14.61
C VAL A 95 4.15 10.57 -14.70
N PRO A 96 3.24 11.18 -13.90
CA PRO A 96 3.11 12.63 -13.82
C PRO A 96 4.42 13.33 -13.44
N PHE A 97 5.18 12.75 -12.52
CA PHE A 97 6.45 13.30 -12.08
C PHE A 97 7.49 13.34 -13.20
N PHE A 98 7.65 12.25 -13.95
CA PHE A 98 8.54 12.23 -15.13
C PHE A 98 8.08 13.20 -16.21
N LYS A 99 6.78 13.28 -16.50
CA LYS A 99 6.24 14.27 -17.45
C LYS A 99 6.58 15.70 -17.04
N GLN A 100 6.51 16.01 -15.75
CA GLN A 100 6.87 17.32 -15.23
C GLN A 100 8.38 17.58 -15.37
N GLN A 101 9.24 16.62 -15.01
CA GLN A 101 10.69 16.75 -15.17
C GLN A 101 11.08 16.94 -16.65
N ILE A 102 10.48 16.16 -17.55
CA ILE A 102 10.68 16.28 -19.00
C ILE A 102 10.28 17.66 -19.50
N ALA A 103 9.10 18.16 -19.09
CA ALA A 103 8.63 19.49 -19.47
C ALA A 103 9.53 20.62 -18.93
N GLN A 104 10.29 20.37 -17.86
CA GLN A 104 11.25 21.30 -17.27
C GLN A 104 12.67 21.18 -17.85
N GLY A 105 12.91 20.26 -18.79
CA GLY A 105 14.22 20.02 -19.41
C GLY A 105 15.08 18.96 -18.70
N GLY A 106 14.52 18.24 -17.72
CA GLY A 106 15.22 17.21 -16.97
C GLY A 106 16.16 17.74 -15.87
N PRO A 107 16.97 16.87 -15.25
CA PRO A 107 17.03 15.42 -15.48
C PRO A 107 15.78 14.70 -14.97
N VAL A 108 15.51 13.52 -15.54
CA VAL A 108 14.52 12.60 -14.96
C VAL A 108 15.20 11.81 -13.85
N THR A 109 14.61 11.78 -12.65
CA THR A 109 15.23 11.13 -11.49
C THR A 109 14.59 9.78 -11.18
N ILE A 110 15.41 8.75 -11.08
CA ILE A 110 14.99 7.37 -10.80
C ILE A 110 15.70 6.90 -9.53
N THR A 111 15.01 6.18 -8.66
CA THR A 111 15.62 5.74 -7.39
C THR A 111 16.66 4.64 -7.60
N HIS A 112 16.42 3.68 -8.49
CA HIS A 112 17.38 2.63 -8.79
C HIS A 112 17.20 2.07 -10.22
N PRO A 113 18.27 1.70 -10.95
CA PRO A 113 18.17 1.20 -12.33
C PRO A 113 17.33 -0.09 -12.46
N GLU A 114 17.43 -0.98 -11.48
CA GLU A 114 16.72 -2.26 -11.47
C GLU A 114 15.32 -2.21 -10.84
N ILE A 115 14.81 -1.03 -10.47
CA ILE A 115 13.52 -0.95 -9.80
C ILE A 115 12.36 -1.30 -10.75
N LYS A 116 11.51 -2.23 -10.35
CA LYS A 116 10.33 -2.64 -11.12
C LYS A 116 9.05 -2.46 -10.34
N ARG A 117 7.97 -2.12 -11.05
CA ARG A 117 6.63 -1.98 -10.48
C ARG A 117 5.59 -2.60 -11.41
N TYR A 118 4.56 -3.15 -10.80
CA TYR A 118 3.36 -3.61 -11.49
C TYR A 118 2.45 -2.43 -11.78
N PHE A 119 1.89 -2.39 -12.99
CA PHE A 119 1.04 -1.30 -13.43
C PHE A 119 -0.25 -1.82 -14.05
N MET A 120 -1.33 -1.11 -13.74
CA MET A 120 -2.63 -1.29 -14.37
C MET A 120 -3.22 0.08 -14.71
N THR A 121 -4.13 0.15 -15.67
CA THR A 121 -4.85 1.40 -15.95
C THR A 121 -5.94 1.65 -14.90
N ILE A 122 -6.34 2.92 -14.70
CA ILE A 122 -7.44 3.26 -13.78
C ILE A 122 -8.73 2.50 -14.12
N PRO A 123 -9.22 2.49 -15.39
CA PRO A 123 -10.46 1.81 -15.72
C PRO A 123 -10.40 0.29 -15.45
N GLU A 124 -9.28 -0.34 -15.77
CA GLU A 124 -9.08 -1.78 -15.54
C GLU A 124 -9.09 -2.10 -14.04
N ALA A 125 -8.35 -1.34 -13.22
CA ALA A 125 -8.32 -1.54 -11.77
C ALA A 125 -9.72 -1.35 -11.15
N VAL A 126 -10.44 -0.30 -11.53
CA VAL A 126 -11.80 -0.04 -11.04
C VAL A 126 -12.75 -1.17 -11.46
N GLN A 127 -12.68 -1.63 -12.71
CA GLN A 127 -13.53 -2.71 -13.20
C GLN A 127 -13.31 -4.00 -12.41
N LEU A 128 -12.05 -4.39 -12.17
CA LEU A 128 -11.72 -5.59 -11.39
C LEU A 128 -12.13 -5.45 -9.92
N VAL A 129 -11.95 -4.28 -9.31
CA VAL A 129 -12.41 -3.98 -7.94
C VAL A 129 -13.93 -4.12 -7.81
N LEU A 130 -14.70 -3.63 -8.80
CA LEU A 130 -16.16 -3.77 -8.79
C LEU A 130 -16.59 -5.23 -8.92
N GLN A 131 -15.89 -6.02 -9.75
CA GLN A 131 -16.16 -7.45 -9.89
C GLN A 131 -15.82 -8.22 -8.62
N ALA A 132 -14.64 -7.99 -8.03
CA ALA A 132 -14.27 -8.57 -6.73
C ALA A 132 -15.30 -8.22 -5.65
N GLY A 133 -15.75 -6.95 -5.62
CA GLY A 133 -16.83 -6.52 -4.73
C GLY A 133 -18.16 -7.23 -4.98
N ALA A 134 -18.51 -7.54 -6.23
CA ALA A 134 -19.69 -8.34 -6.53
C ALA A 134 -19.55 -9.79 -6.04
N MET A 135 -18.35 -10.37 -6.10
CA MET A 135 -18.06 -11.76 -5.73
C MET A 135 -17.91 -12.00 -4.23
N ALA A 136 -17.53 -10.98 -3.45
CA ALA A 136 -17.27 -11.08 -2.02
C ALA A 136 -18.47 -11.64 -1.25
N LYS A 137 -18.21 -12.52 -0.28
CA LYS A 137 -19.18 -13.09 0.66
C LYS A 137 -18.82 -12.81 2.13
N GLY A 138 -17.75 -12.04 2.35
CA GLY A 138 -17.26 -11.65 3.66
C GLY A 138 -15.97 -12.36 4.04
N GLY A 139 -15.02 -11.59 4.54
CA GLY A 139 -13.70 -12.02 5.02
C GLY A 139 -12.64 -12.11 3.93
N GLU A 140 -12.98 -12.07 2.63
CA GLU A 140 -11.99 -12.27 1.58
C GLU A 140 -11.00 -11.10 1.44
N ILE A 141 -9.76 -11.45 1.13
CA ILE A 141 -8.76 -10.53 0.58
C ILE A 141 -8.53 -10.95 -0.86
N PHE A 142 -9.04 -10.16 -1.79
CA PHE A 142 -8.82 -10.36 -3.21
C PHE A 142 -7.46 -9.81 -3.63
N VAL A 143 -6.80 -10.49 -4.56
CA VAL A 143 -5.55 -10.05 -5.19
C VAL A 143 -5.78 -10.00 -6.69
N LEU A 144 -5.46 -8.85 -7.30
CA LEU A 144 -5.59 -8.69 -8.74
C LEU A 144 -4.32 -9.15 -9.46
N ASP A 145 -4.49 -9.84 -10.58
CA ASP A 145 -3.40 -10.07 -11.52
C ASP A 145 -3.01 -8.75 -12.18
N MET A 146 -1.74 -8.38 -12.01
CA MET A 146 -1.19 -7.15 -12.55
C MET A 146 -0.36 -7.38 -13.84
N GLY A 147 -0.25 -8.62 -14.29
CA GLY A 147 0.63 -9.00 -15.40
C GLY A 147 2.11 -8.81 -15.05
N GLU A 148 2.91 -8.53 -16.09
CA GLU A 148 4.36 -8.43 -15.95
C GLU A 148 4.82 -7.09 -15.33
N PRO A 149 5.82 -7.11 -14.43
CA PRO A 149 6.35 -5.90 -13.83
C PRO A 149 7.18 -5.10 -14.84
N VAL A 150 7.04 -3.77 -14.81
CA VAL A 150 7.73 -2.83 -15.71
C VAL A 150 8.92 -2.20 -14.98
N LYS A 151 10.10 -2.15 -15.63
CA LYS A 151 11.24 -1.37 -15.16
C LYS A 151 10.94 0.12 -15.24
N ILE A 152 11.21 0.85 -14.16
CA ILE A 152 10.97 2.29 -14.12
C ILE A 152 11.93 3.06 -15.05
N ASP A 153 13.14 2.53 -15.29
CA ASP A 153 14.07 3.06 -16.30
C ASP A 153 13.47 2.98 -17.72
N ASP A 154 12.99 1.81 -18.13
CA ASP A 154 12.34 1.63 -19.43
C ASP A 154 11.13 2.56 -19.61
N LEU A 155 10.35 2.75 -18.54
CA LEU A 155 9.22 3.68 -18.52
C LEU A 155 9.68 5.14 -18.71
N ALA A 156 10.73 5.57 -18.01
CA ALA A 156 11.29 6.92 -18.14
C ALA A 156 11.77 7.19 -19.57
N ARG A 157 12.57 6.27 -20.12
CA ARG A 157 13.11 6.34 -21.49
C ARG A 157 11.99 6.43 -22.52
N THR A 158 10.94 5.62 -22.36
CA THR A 158 9.76 5.64 -23.23
C THR A 158 9.05 6.99 -23.18
N LEU A 159 8.88 7.59 -21.99
CA LEU A 159 8.23 8.89 -21.86
C LEU A 159 9.04 10.05 -22.48
N ILE A 160 10.37 10.00 -22.37
CA ILE A 160 11.27 10.96 -23.04
C ILE A 160 11.10 10.86 -24.56
N GLN A 161 11.14 9.65 -25.12
CA GLN A 161 10.94 9.41 -26.55
C GLN A 161 9.57 9.86 -27.06
N LEU A 162 8.50 9.56 -26.32
CA LEU A 162 7.14 10.00 -26.66
C LEU A 162 6.97 11.52 -26.60
N SER A 163 7.88 12.23 -25.94
CA SER A 163 7.92 13.69 -25.90
C SER A 163 8.74 14.30 -27.06
N GLY A 164 9.23 13.48 -27.98
CA GLY A 164 10.03 13.91 -29.14
C GLY A 164 11.50 14.17 -28.82
N LEU A 165 12.01 13.64 -27.70
CA LEU A 165 13.37 13.86 -27.19
C LEU A 165 14.15 12.54 -27.13
N GLU A 166 15.47 12.61 -27.22
CA GLU A 166 16.38 11.46 -27.11
C GLU A 166 16.88 11.28 -25.65
N PRO A 167 16.63 10.12 -25.00
CA PRO A 167 17.19 9.80 -23.69
C PRO A 167 18.72 9.87 -23.69
N ASP A 168 19.30 10.37 -22.60
CA ASP A 168 20.75 10.54 -22.38
C ASP A 168 21.45 11.56 -23.32
N LYS A 169 20.73 12.15 -24.27
CA LYS A 169 21.21 13.23 -25.15
C LYS A 169 20.49 14.54 -24.86
N ASP A 170 19.16 14.55 -24.99
CA ASP A 170 18.34 15.73 -24.72
C ASP A 170 17.92 15.80 -23.25
N ILE A 171 17.63 14.64 -22.64
CA ILE A 171 17.27 14.51 -21.22
C ILE A 171 18.10 13.42 -20.58
N LYS A 172 18.87 13.80 -19.55
CA LYS A 172 19.63 12.86 -18.72
C LYS A 172 18.72 12.13 -17.72
N ILE A 173 19.06 10.87 -17.44
CA ILE A 173 18.49 10.10 -16.34
C ILE A 173 19.50 10.06 -15.20
N GLU A 174 19.06 10.46 -13.99
CA GLU A 174 19.89 10.46 -12.79
C GLU A 174 19.35 9.49 -11.74
N TYR A 175 20.26 8.69 -11.17
CA TYR A 175 19.92 7.72 -10.14
C TYR A 175 20.13 8.32 -8.75
N THR A 176 19.05 8.44 -7.96
CA THR A 176 19.08 9.12 -6.65
C THR A 176 19.24 8.19 -5.47
N GLY A 177 19.29 6.88 -5.69
CA GLY A 177 19.27 5.87 -4.62
C GLY A 177 17.86 5.53 -4.13
N LEU A 178 17.73 4.37 -3.50
CA LEU A 178 16.48 3.91 -2.88
C LEU A 178 16.17 4.75 -1.65
N ARG A 179 14.90 5.10 -1.49
CA ARG A 179 14.42 5.81 -0.30
C ARG A 179 14.21 4.85 0.87
N PRO A 180 14.27 5.31 2.13
CA PRO A 180 13.94 4.49 3.28
C PRO A 180 12.58 3.78 3.14
N GLY A 181 12.56 2.47 3.34
CA GLY A 181 11.35 1.64 3.25
C GLY A 181 10.85 1.34 1.83
N GLU A 182 11.56 1.77 0.78
CA GLU A 182 11.23 1.46 -0.61
C GLU A 182 11.80 0.10 -1.04
N LYS A 183 10.95 -0.78 -1.58
CA LYS A 183 11.39 -2.07 -2.13
C LYS A 183 11.96 -1.91 -3.55
N LEU A 184 12.97 -2.71 -3.89
CA LEU A 184 13.44 -2.80 -5.28
C LEU A 184 12.39 -3.46 -6.19
N PHE A 185 11.74 -4.50 -5.67
CA PHE A 185 10.65 -5.23 -6.32
C PHE A 185 9.48 -5.35 -5.34
N GLU A 186 8.26 -5.10 -5.83
CA GLU A 186 7.05 -5.34 -5.03
C GLU A 186 6.67 -6.82 -5.11
N GLU A 187 6.19 -7.36 -4.00
CA GLU A 187 5.72 -8.75 -3.91
C GLU A 187 4.23 -8.79 -4.26
N ILE A 188 3.91 -9.00 -5.54
CA ILE A 188 2.58 -9.44 -5.99
C ILE A 188 2.74 -10.80 -6.68
N ASN A 189 3.59 -11.66 -6.13
CA ASN A 189 3.77 -12.97 -6.70
C ASN A 189 2.72 -13.90 -6.12
N LEU A 190 1.68 -14.16 -6.90
CA LEU A 190 0.66 -15.18 -6.60
C LEU A 190 1.26 -16.58 -6.36
N SER A 191 2.55 -16.79 -6.66
CA SER A 191 3.29 -18.02 -6.36
C SER A 191 3.65 -18.18 -4.88
N ASP A 192 3.85 -17.08 -4.15
CA ASP A 192 4.39 -17.10 -2.79
C ASP A 192 3.28 -17.00 -1.73
N GLU A 193 2.12 -16.45 -2.11
CA GLU A 193 0.90 -16.49 -1.31
C GLU A 193 0.02 -17.67 -1.77
N GLU A 194 -0.49 -18.48 -0.84
CA GLU A 194 -1.50 -19.48 -1.19
C GLU A 194 -2.79 -18.77 -1.63
N VAL A 195 -3.05 -18.75 -2.93
CA VAL A 195 -4.26 -18.15 -3.51
C VAL A 195 -5.18 -19.21 -4.10
N SER A 196 -6.49 -18.92 -4.09
CA SER A 196 -7.50 -19.66 -4.85
C SER A 196 -8.00 -18.83 -6.03
N ARG A 197 -8.34 -19.51 -7.13
CA ARG A 197 -8.90 -18.87 -8.32
C ARG A 197 -10.36 -18.52 -8.10
N THR A 198 -10.79 -17.43 -8.71
CA THR A 198 -12.22 -17.08 -8.85
C THR A 198 -12.73 -17.44 -10.24
N ASN A 199 -13.99 -17.10 -10.55
CA ASN A 199 -14.54 -17.21 -11.90
C ASN A 199 -13.94 -16.19 -12.90
N ASN A 200 -13.12 -15.25 -12.42
CA ASN A 200 -12.37 -14.32 -13.25
C ASN A 200 -10.87 -14.62 -13.12
N ASP A 201 -10.20 -14.87 -14.24
CA ASP A 201 -8.78 -15.25 -14.27
C ASP A 201 -7.82 -14.15 -13.77
N LYS A 202 -8.29 -12.89 -13.67
CA LYS A 202 -7.53 -11.76 -13.13
C LYS A 202 -7.81 -11.47 -11.65
N ILE A 203 -8.64 -12.28 -11.00
CA ILE A 203 -9.03 -12.07 -9.60
C ILE A 203 -8.79 -13.35 -8.82
N PHE A 204 -7.97 -13.26 -7.79
CA PHE A 204 -7.62 -14.33 -6.89
C PHE A 204 -8.11 -14.03 -5.48
N VAL A 205 -8.33 -15.05 -4.65
CA VAL A 205 -8.63 -14.91 -3.22
C VAL A 205 -7.45 -15.45 -2.43
N LEU A 206 -6.90 -14.63 -1.55
CA LEU A 206 -5.87 -15.04 -0.62
C LEU A 206 -6.43 -16.06 0.37
N LYS A 207 -5.81 -17.25 0.47
CA LYS A 207 -6.10 -18.17 1.57
C LYS A 207 -5.50 -17.60 2.85
N GLN A 208 -6.37 -17.37 3.81
CA GLN A 208 -5.99 -16.84 5.11
C GLN A 208 -5.76 -18.00 6.07
N GLY A 209 -4.63 -17.98 6.80
CA GLY A 209 -4.44 -18.85 7.95
C GLY A 209 -5.35 -18.45 9.12
N GLU A 210 -5.45 -19.32 10.12
CA GLU A 210 -6.22 -19.02 11.34
C GLU A 210 -5.76 -17.72 12.00
N GLN A 211 -6.71 -16.80 12.21
CA GLN A 211 -6.47 -15.53 12.87
C GLN A 211 -7.07 -15.54 14.28
N ASN A 212 -6.29 -15.08 15.25
CA ASN A 212 -6.80 -14.85 16.60
C ASN A 212 -7.47 -13.48 16.68
N TYR A 213 -8.75 -13.40 16.28
CA TYR A 213 -9.51 -12.15 16.26
C TYR A 213 -9.70 -11.52 17.65
N ILE A 214 -9.70 -12.31 18.73
CA ILE A 214 -9.73 -11.80 20.10
C ILE A 214 -8.44 -11.01 20.39
N LYS A 215 -7.28 -11.58 20.06
CA LYS A 215 -5.98 -10.90 20.19
C LYS A 215 -5.95 -9.62 19.35
N ILE A 216 -6.39 -9.69 18.10
CA ILE A 216 -6.43 -8.53 17.19
C ILE A 216 -7.31 -7.41 17.76
N TYR A 217 -8.51 -7.73 18.26
CA TYR A 217 -9.39 -6.76 18.91
C TYR A 217 -8.72 -6.06 20.10
N HIS A 218 -8.06 -6.83 20.97
CA HIS A 218 -7.34 -6.26 22.11
C HIS A 218 -6.17 -5.37 21.69
N GLN A 219 -5.42 -5.76 20.65
CA GLN A 219 -4.31 -4.95 20.13
C GLN A 219 -4.80 -3.67 19.47
N ILE A 220 -5.87 -3.69 18.67
CA ILE A 220 -6.48 -2.47 18.10
C ILE A 220 -6.93 -1.51 19.22
N LYS A 221 -7.54 -2.05 20.28
CA LYS A 221 -7.95 -1.25 21.45
C LYS A 221 -6.76 -0.67 22.22
N LEU A 222 -5.68 -1.44 22.35
CA LEU A 222 -4.43 -0.99 22.97
C LEU A 222 -3.79 0.15 22.16
N MET A 223 -3.68 0.00 20.83
CA MET A 223 -3.18 1.04 19.93
C MET A 223 -3.95 2.35 20.09
N SER A 224 -5.29 2.28 20.18
CA SER A 224 -6.13 3.48 20.37
C SER A 224 -5.82 4.20 21.68
N ARG A 225 -5.46 3.48 22.75
CA ARG A 225 -5.06 4.06 24.03
C ARG A 225 -3.66 4.65 23.97
N GLN A 226 -2.72 3.94 23.35
CA GLN A 226 -1.32 4.39 23.20
C GLN A 226 -1.26 5.71 22.43
N LEU A 227 -2.01 5.84 21.33
CA LEU A 227 -2.07 7.09 20.54
C LEU A 227 -2.57 8.32 21.31
N ASN A 228 -3.30 8.13 22.41
CA ASN A 228 -3.80 9.20 23.28
C ASN A 228 -3.03 9.28 24.62
N SER A 229 -1.94 8.53 24.74
CA SER A 229 -1.12 8.50 25.96
C SER A 229 0.00 9.53 25.93
N THR A 230 0.72 9.66 27.04
CA THR A 230 1.93 10.49 27.14
C THR A 230 3.12 9.93 26.35
N ASN A 231 3.08 8.66 25.93
CA ASN A 231 4.10 8.01 25.11
C ASN A 231 3.46 7.30 23.90
N PRO A 232 3.07 8.05 22.85
CA PRO A 232 2.41 7.49 21.68
C PRO A 232 3.30 6.57 20.85
N GLU A 233 4.63 6.66 20.96
CA GLU A 233 5.57 5.79 20.24
C GLU A 233 5.51 4.33 20.66
N SER A 234 5.01 4.05 21.87
CA SER A 234 4.74 2.68 22.32
C SER A 234 3.82 1.90 21.37
N VAL A 235 3.04 2.58 20.53
CA VAL A 235 2.19 1.97 19.50
C VAL A 235 2.99 1.14 18.49
N PHE A 236 4.25 1.48 18.22
CA PHE A 236 5.05 0.78 17.20
C PHE A 236 5.37 -0.66 17.58
N GLN A 237 5.48 -0.95 18.89
CA GLN A 237 5.59 -2.32 19.37
C GLN A 237 4.32 -3.11 19.03
N THR A 238 3.14 -2.52 19.24
CA THR A 238 1.87 -3.19 18.90
C THR A 238 1.66 -3.32 17.39
N VAL A 239 2.15 -2.37 16.59
CA VAL A 239 2.19 -2.50 15.12
C VAL A 239 3.06 -3.71 14.73
N HIS A 240 4.25 -3.86 15.30
CA HIS A 240 5.13 -5.01 15.05
C HIS A 240 4.48 -6.34 15.47
N GLU A 241 3.80 -6.39 16.62
CA GLU A 241 3.11 -7.61 17.04
C GLU A 241 1.94 -8.02 16.12
N LEU A 242 1.28 -7.05 15.49
CA LEU A 242 0.21 -7.29 14.50
C LEU A 242 0.79 -7.61 13.12
N VAL A 243 1.94 -7.03 12.79
CA VAL A 243 2.61 -7.15 11.48
C VAL A 243 4.10 -7.43 11.72
N PRO A 244 4.48 -8.70 12.00
CA PRO A 244 5.85 -9.04 12.41
C PRO A 244 6.93 -8.74 11.37
N THR A 245 6.54 -8.60 10.11
CA THR A 245 7.44 -8.23 9.01
C THR A 245 7.80 -6.74 8.98
N TYR A 246 7.07 -5.91 9.73
CA TYR A 246 7.39 -4.50 9.90
C TYR A 246 8.29 -4.31 11.12
N ASN A 247 9.52 -3.84 10.91
CA ASN A 247 10.45 -3.50 11.99
C ASN A 247 10.54 -1.98 12.13
N TYR A 248 10.09 -1.45 13.26
CA TYR A 248 10.29 -0.05 13.58
C TYR A 248 11.72 0.17 14.10
N HIS A 249 12.52 0.92 13.34
CA HIS A 249 13.80 1.43 13.81
C HIS A 249 13.55 2.78 14.49
N SER A 250 13.79 2.87 15.80
CA SER A 250 13.62 4.10 16.59
C SER A 250 14.54 5.23 16.11
N GLU A 251 14.26 6.46 16.54
CA GLU A 251 14.88 7.71 16.05
C GLU A 251 16.41 7.74 16.07
N ILE A 252 17.09 6.89 16.85
CA ILE A 252 18.55 6.74 16.84
C ILE A 252 19.05 6.32 15.45
N ALA A 253 18.32 5.48 14.72
CA ALA A 253 18.65 5.08 13.35
C ALA A 253 18.29 6.15 12.30
N ARG A 254 17.33 7.03 12.60
CA ARG A 254 16.86 8.11 11.71
C ARG A 254 17.84 9.29 11.70
N ALA A 255 18.51 9.58 12.82
CA ALA A 255 19.55 10.61 12.89
C ALA A 255 20.81 10.24 12.09
N GLU A 256 21.17 8.95 12.05
CA GLU A 256 22.28 8.45 11.23
C GLU A 256 21.97 8.47 9.72
N THR A 257 20.70 8.29 9.33
CA THR A 257 20.29 8.42 7.92
C THR A 257 20.10 9.87 7.48
N ALA A 258 19.64 10.77 8.35
CA ALA A 258 19.52 12.20 8.02
C ALA A 258 20.89 12.89 7.86
N SER A 259 21.87 12.51 8.68
CA SER A 259 23.25 13.05 8.57
C SER A 259 24.03 12.56 7.34
N ALA A 260 23.54 11.51 6.66
CA ALA A 260 24.09 11.03 5.39
C ALA A 260 23.48 11.70 4.14
N VAL A 261 22.40 12.50 4.31
CA VAL A 261 21.74 13.23 3.22
C VAL A 261 22.26 14.68 3.10
N ASP A 262 22.97 15.18 4.11
CA ASP A 262 23.61 16.50 4.12
C ASP A 262 25.12 16.47 3.74
N LYS A 263 25.58 15.43 3.04
CA LYS A 263 26.91 15.34 2.41
C LYS A 263 26.83 14.85 0.98
#